data_AF-A0A3D3X6H4-F1
#
_entry.id   AF-A0A3D3X6H4-F1
#
_cell.length_a   1.000
_cell.length_b   1.000
_cell.length_c   1.000
_cell.angle_alpha   90.00
_cell.angle_beta   90.00
_cell.angle_gamma   90.00
#
_symmetry.space_group_name_H-M   'P 1'
#
loop_
_entity.id
_entity.type
_entity.pdbx_description
1 polymer ?
#
loop_
_entity_poly.entity_id
_entity_poly.type
_entity_poly.pdbx_seq_one_letter_code
_entity_poly.pdbx_strand_id
1 'polypeptide(L)' 'MLILFYLFAFVSVICALGVLVMKNPIHCALMLVGTFFCLGAVYVMLNAEFVAVIQVLVYAG' A
#
# COMPACT_ATOMS: atom_id res chain seq x y z
N MET A 1 18.30 1.98 2.10
CA MET A 1 16.94 2.57 2.18
C MET A 1 16.29 2.71 0.80
N LEU A 2 16.93 3.38 -0.17
CA LEU A 2 16.33 3.65 -1.49
C LEU A 2 15.83 2.41 -2.24
N ILE A 3 16.56 1.28 -2.20
CA ILE A 3 16.14 0.03 -2.85
C ILE A 3 14.79 -0.45 -2.29
N LEU A 4 14.65 -0.47 -0.96
CA LEU A 4 13.40 -0.87 -0.30
C LEU A 4 12.27 0.13 -0.61
N PHE A 5 12.56 1.43 -0.61
CA PHE A 5 11.58 2.46 -0.96
C PHE A 5 11.02 2.22 -2.37
N TYR A 6 11.88 2.04 -3.37
CA TYR A 6 11.44 1.81 -4.74
C TYR A 6 10.75 0.45 -4.91
N LEU A 7 11.16 -0.57 -4.14
CA LEU A 7 10.47 -1.86 -4.12
C LEU A 7 9.01 -1.70 -3.64
N PHE A 8 8.79 -1.09 -2.47
CA PHE A 8 7.43 -0.89 -1.95
C PHE A 8 6.62 0.08 -2.81
N ALA A 9 7.23 1.13 -3.37
CA ALA A 9 6.56 2.04 -4.30
C ALA A 9 6.15 1.34 -5.60
N PHE A 10 7.00 0.45 -6.13
CA PHE A 10 6.66 -0.31 -7.33
C PHE A 10 5.54 -1.32 -7.07
N VAL A 11 5.61 -2.05 -5.95
CA VAL A 11 4.57 -2.99 -5.55
C VAL A 11 3.24 -2.27 -5.28
N SER A 12 3.26 -1.09 -4.65
CA SER A 12 2.03 -0.31 -4.41
C SER A 12 1.34 0.08 -5.72
N VAL A 13 2.09 0.48 -6.75
CA VAL A 13 1.54 0.79 -8.07
C VAL A 13 0.95 -0.44 -8.73
N ILE A 14 1.62 -1.60 -8.67
CA ILE A 14 1.07 -2.86 -9.21
C ILE A 14 -0.24 -3.22 -8.52
N CYS A 15 -0.29 -3.14 -7.19
CA CYS A 15 -1.50 -3.40 -6.42
C CYS A 15 -2.63 -2.41 -6.79
N ALA A 16 -2.32 -1.12 -6.94
CA ALA A 16 -3.29 -0.10 -7.34
C ALA A 16 -3.86 -0.36 -8.75
N LEU A 17 -3.02 -0.78 -9.70
CA LEU A 17 -3.48 -1.23 -11.02
C LEU A 17 -4.35 -2.48 -10.90
N GLY A 18 -4.01 -3.39 -10.00
CA GLY A 18 -4.81 -4.57 -9.66
C GLY A 18 -6.24 -4.21 -9.26
N VAL A 19 -6.44 -3.14 -8.47
CA VAL A 19 -7.78 -2.67 -8.07
C VAL A 19 -8.65 -2.35 -9.29
N LEU A 20 -8.08 -1.79 -10.35
CA LEU A 20 -8.78 -1.40 -11.58
C LEU A 20 -9.08 -2.59 -12.51
N VAL A 21 -8.22 -3.61 -12.50
CA VAL A 21 -8.30 -4.75 -13.45
C VAL A 21 -9.13 -5.90 -12.89
N MET A 22 -9.15 -6.08 -11.56
CA MET A 22 -9.87 -7.18 -10.92
C MET A 22 -11.39 -7.00 -11.08
N LYS A 23 -12.08 -8.09 -11.47
CA LYS A 23 -13.54 -8.11 -11.63
C LYS A 23 -14.28 -8.44 -10.33
N ASN A 24 -13.64 -9.20 -9.45
CA ASN A 24 -14.24 -9.62 -8.18
C ASN A 24 -13.95 -8.55 -7.11
N PRO A 25 -14.99 -7.99 -6.45
CA PRO A 25 -14.81 -6.95 -5.45
C PRO A 25 -13.93 -7.39 -4.27
N ILE A 26 -13.91 -8.67 -3.91
CA ILE A 26 -13.04 -9.19 -2.86
C ILE A 26 -11.57 -9.09 -3.28
N HIS A 27 -11.25 -9.46 -4.52
CA HIS A 27 -9.88 -9.32 -5.04
C HIS A 27 -9.49 -7.85 -5.21
N CYS A 28 -10.41 -6.96 -5.63
CA CYS A 28 -10.17 -5.52 -5.64
C CYS A 28 -9.82 -5.00 -4.24
N ALA A 29 -10.58 -5.40 -3.21
CA ALA A 29 -10.34 -4.99 -1.84
C ALA A 29 -8.98 -5.49 -1.32
N LEU A 30 -8.61 -6.74 -1.61
CA LEU A 30 -7.30 -7.29 -1.23
C LEU A 30 -6.14 -6.55 -1.93
N MET A 31 -6.30 -6.19 -3.21
CA MET A 31 -5.33 -5.35 -3.94
C MET A 31 -5.22 -3.95 -3.34
N LEU A 32 -6.33 -3.37 -2.90
CA LEU A 32 -6.35 -2.07 -2.24
C LEU A 32 -5.63 -2.11 -0.88
N VAL A 33 -5.89 -3.14 -0.07
CA VAL A 33 -5.19 -3.39 1.20
C VAL A 33 -3.68 -3.56 0.98
N GLY A 34 -3.29 -4.30 -0.06
CA GLY A 34 -1.87 -4.42 -0.46
C GLY A 34 -1.23 -3.07 -0.78
N THR A 35 -1.99 -2.18 -1.46
CA THR A 35 -1.55 -0.82 -1.78
C THR A 35 -1.34 0.00 -0.50
N PHE A 36 -2.29 -0.03 0.43
CA PHE A 36 -2.21 0.68 1.71
C PHE A 36 -1.06 0.20 2.59
N PHE A 37 -0.82 -1.11 2.64
CA PHE A 37 0.29 -1.67 3.40
C PHE A 37 1.65 -1.21 2.84
N CYS A 38 1.81 -1.23 1.52
CA CYS A 38 3.02 -0.73 0.86
C CYS A 38 3.22 0.77 1.09
N LEU A 39 2.14 1.57 1.06
CA LEU A 39 2.18 2.99 1.41
C LEU A 39 2.60 3.21 2.87
N GLY A 40 2.12 2.40 3.81
CA GLY A 40 2.56 2.44 5.20
C GLY A 40 4.07 2.24 5.33
N ALA A 41 4.63 1.24 4.64
CA ALA A 41 6.08 1.01 4.62
C ALA A 41 6.85 2.20 4.02
N VAL A 42 6.34 2.81 2.94
CA VAL A 42 6.90 4.02 2.33
C VAL A 42 6.88 5.20 3.32
N TYR A 43 5.79 5.40 4.07
CA TYR A 43 5.68 6.45 5.07
C TYR A 43 6.68 6.27 6.22
N VAL A 44 6.92 5.04 6.70
CA VAL A 44 7.98 4.78 7.69
C VAL A 44 9.35 5.20 7.13
N MET A 45 9.66 4.87 5.87
CA MET A 45 10.93 5.25 5.25
C MET A 45 11.09 6.77 5.04
N LEU A 46 9.98 7.50 5.03
CA LEU A 46 9.93 8.97 4.98
C LEU A 46 9.92 9.63 6.37
N ASN A 47 10.11 8.86 7.45
CA ASN A 47 10.01 9.31 8.85
C ASN A 47 8.61 9.86 9.21
N ALA A 48 7.56 9.28 8.61
CA ALA A 48 6.17 9.62 8.88
C ALA A 48 5.45 8.47 9.61
N GLU A 49 5.96 8.05 10.78
CA GLU A 49 5.48 6.83 11.43
C GLU A 49 4.01 6.92 11.89
N PHE A 50 3.58 8.08 12.38
CA PHE A 50 2.18 8.28 12.76
C PHE A 50 1.24 8.08 11.57
N VAL A 51 1.58 8.65 10.41
CA VAL A 51 0.80 8.51 9.18
C VAL A 51 0.80 7.05 8.70
N ALA A 52 1.94 6.35 8.80
CA ALA A 52 2.05 4.93 8.47
C ALA A 52 1.10 4.06 9.31
N VAL A 53 1.03 4.29 10.62
CA VAL A 53 0.17 3.54 11.52
C VAL A 53 -1.31 3.81 11.21
N ILE A 54 -1.68 5.08 11.01
CA ILE A 54 -3.05 5.46 10.63
C ILE A 54 -3.44 4.85 9.27
N GLN A 55 -2.51 4.79 8.31
CA GLN A 55 -2.74 4.15 7.01
C GLN A 55 -3.18 2.70 7.15
N VAL A 56 -2.56 1.95 8.07
CA VAL A 56 -2.91 0.53 8.27
C VAL A 56 -4.14 0.37 9.15
N LEU A 57 -4.25 1.11 10.26
CA LEU A 57 -5.34 0.94 11.22
C LEU A 57 -6.69 1.50 10.76
N VAL A 58 -6.70 2.56 9.97
CA VAL A 58 -7.94 3.30 9.62
C VAL A 58 -8.36 3.05 8.17
N TYR A 59 -7.41 2.91 7.25
CA TYR A 59 -7.74 2.69 5.83
C TYR A 59 -7.71 1.22 5.44
N ALA A 60 -6.79 0.42 5.99
CA ALA A 60 -6.68 -1.00 5.64
C ALA A 60 -7.49 -1.93 6.56
N GLY A 61 -7.64 -1.57 7.84
CA GLY A 61 -8.54 -2.21 8.81
C GLY A 61 -9.96 -1.68 8.71
#